data_AF-A0A139K5Z6-F1
#
_entry.id   AF-A0A139K5Z6-F1
#
_cell.length_a   1.000
_cell.length_b   1.000
_cell.length_c   1.000
_cell.angle_alpha   90.00
_cell.angle_beta   90.00
_cell.angle_gamma   90.00
#
_symmetry.space_group_name_H-M   'P 1'
#
loop_
_entity.id
_entity.type
_entity.pdbx_description
1 polymer ?
#
loop_
_entity_poly.entity_id
_entity_poly.type
_entity_poly.pdbx_seq_one_letter_code
_entity_poly.pdbx_strand_id
1 'polypeptide(L)'
;MKKENWALGLSIVAMTIAIIATCIAAYRTPELGFDYQGVIVGILSLLVTVLIGWNIYTFIDIKGTSQKIDKFRAEFEGKIKKSSLETQFDVKKEMMRVVPILIARQHGDLISSLQFMFKAFHENKDDGGFAKMLAREYILQTIMALINNENKNLISHLINDMKGTLKVEEIEDFLHEFLSYSEEEKHQRYAGMQNVLLELLKAQS
;
A
#
# COMPACT_ATOMS: atom_id res chain seq x y z
N MET A 1 6.37 11.46 -28.55
CA MET A 1 6.14 12.73 -29.28
C MET A 1 7.33 13.25 -30.10
N LYS A 2 8.61 12.90 -29.84
CA LYS A 2 9.74 13.42 -30.63
C LYS A 2 10.00 12.72 -31.97
N LYS A 3 9.67 11.44 -32.15
CA LYS A 3 10.00 10.67 -33.38
C LYS A 3 8.98 10.85 -34.52
N GLU A 4 7.70 11.07 -34.20
CA GLU A 4 6.61 11.25 -35.18
C GLU A 4 6.79 12.54 -36.02
N ASN A 5 7.28 13.60 -35.38
CA ASN A 5 7.54 14.89 -36.04
C ASN A 5 8.65 14.81 -37.10
N TRP A 6 9.55 13.83 -36.97
CA TRP A 6 10.65 13.63 -37.93
C TRP A 6 10.15 12.90 -39.18
N ALA A 7 9.22 11.96 -39.03
CA ALA A 7 8.62 11.26 -40.17
C ALA A 7 7.69 12.18 -40.98
N LEU A 8 6.87 12.99 -40.30
CA LEU A 8 6.03 14.01 -40.96
C LEU A 8 6.90 15.09 -41.62
N GLY A 9 7.95 15.55 -40.94
CA GLY A 9 8.92 16.48 -41.51
C GLY A 9 9.61 15.93 -42.75
N LEU A 10 10.07 14.67 -42.70
CA LEU A 10 10.72 13.99 -43.83
C LEU A 10 9.75 13.81 -45.01
N SER A 11 8.49 13.48 -44.76
CA SER A 11 7.47 13.33 -45.81
C SER A 11 7.17 14.65 -46.52
N ILE A 12 7.11 15.76 -45.77
CA ILE A 12 6.88 17.10 -46.33
C ILE A 12 8.10 17.52 -47.18
N VAL A 13 9.31 17.26 -46.69
CA VAL A 13 10.56 17.55 -47.43
C VAL A 13 10.69 16.68 -48.68
N ALA A 14 10.32 15.41 -48.63
CA ALA A 14 10.32 14.54 -49.80
C ALA A 14 9.30 15.01 -50.85
N MET A 15 8.12 15.49 -50.43
CA MET A 15 7.10 16.03 -51.33
C MET A 15 7.56 17.34 -52.01
N THR A 16 8.26 18.23 -51.29
CA THR A 16 8.78 19.45 -51.91
C THR A 16 9.92 19.16 -52.88
N ILE A 17 10.81 18.21 -52.58
CA ILE A 17 11.87 17.77 -53.49
C ILE A 17 11.29 17.11 -54.74
N ALA A 18 10.22 16.32 -54.61
CA ALA A 18 9.49 15.73 -55.74
C ALA A 18 8.90 16.80 -56.67
N ILE A 19 8.28 17.84 -56.10
CA ILE A 19 7.72 18.96 -56.86
C ILE A 19 8.84 19.72 -57.58
N ILE A 20 9.94 20.03 -56.89
CA ILE A 20 11.10 20.73 -57.47
C ILE A 20 11.74 19.90 -58.59
N ALA A 21 11.94 18.60 -58.39
CA ALA A 21 12.49 17.69 -59.40
C ALA A 21 11.58 17.58 -60.64
N THR A 22 10.27 17.56 -60.44
CA THR A 22 9.29 17.56 -61.56
C THR A 22 9.32 18.88 -62.32
N CYS A 23 9.46 20.01 -61.62
CA CYS A 23 9.63 21.33 -62.26
C CYS A 23 10.95 21.44 -63.04
N ILE A 24 12.04 20.84 -62.55
CA ILE A 24 13.34 20.81 -63.24
C ILE A 24 13.29 19.85 -64.44
N ALA A 25 12.67 18.68 -64.30
CA ALA A 25 12.49 17.73 -65.40
C ALA A 25 11.57 18.28 -66.52
N ALA A 26 10.60 19.13 -66.17
CA ALA A 26 9.77 19.83 -67.14
C ALA A 26 10.53 20.94 -67.90
N TYR A 27 11.66 21.41 -67.39
CA TYR A 27 12.55 22.34 -68.08
C TYR A 27 13.45 21.56 -69.07
N ARG A 28 13.00 21.50 -70.32
CA ARG A 28 13.59 20.69 -71.39
C ARG A 28 14.89 21.33 -71.92
N THR A 29 16.06 20.85 -71.49
CA THR A 29 17.32 21.09 -72.21
C THR A 29 17.48 20.04 -73.31
N PRO A 30 17.56 20.41 -74.60
CA PRO A 30 17.88 19.47 -75.65
C PRO A 30 19.38 19.11 -75.55
N GLU A 31 19.69 17.84 -75.84
CA GLU A 31 21.04 17.27 -76.02
C GLU A 31 21.75 16.64 -74.80
N LEU A 32 21.17 15.58 -74.21
CA LEU A 32 21.97 14.47 -73.67
C LEU A 32 21.27 13.14 -73.97
N GLY A 33 21.99 12.19 -74.59
CA GLY A 33 21.47 10.87 -75.02
C GLY A 33 21.20 9.86 -73.91
N PHE A 34 20.97 10.31 -72.67
CA PHE A 34 20.70 9.45 -71.51
C PHE A 34 19.43 9.94 -70.80
N ASP A 35 18.53 9.03 -70.44
CA ASP A 35 17.21 9.35 -69.87
C ASP A 35 17.32 9.68 -68.36
N TYR A 36 17.84 10.88 -68.07
CA TYR A 36 17.96 11.39 -66.70
C TYR A 36 16.60 11.59 -66.03
N GLN A 37 15.55 11.88 -66.81
CA GLN A 37 14.21 12.09 -66.29
C GLN A 37 13.63 10.78 -65.74
N GLY A 38 13.79 9.67 -66.46
CA GLY A 38 13.41 8.34 -65.99
C GLY A 38 14.17 7.91 -64.73
N VAL A 39 15.49 8.18 -64.66
CA VAL A 39 16.31 7.83 -63.48
C VAL A 39 15.89 8.64 -62.24
N ILE A 40 15.62 9.93 -62.39
CA ILE A 40 15.16 10.78 -61.28
C ILE A 40 13.79 10.30 -60.77
N VAL A 41 12.85 10.05 -61.67
CA VAL A 41 11.51 9.54 -61.30
C VAL A 41 11.61 8.15 -60.68
N GLY A 42 12.53 7.30 -61.16
CA GLY A 42 12.80 5.98 -60.59
C GLY A 42 13.29 6.03 -59.15
N ILE A 43 14.35 6.82 -58.88
CA ILE A 43 14.89 6.99 -57.52
C ILE A 43 13.84 7.62 -56.59
N LEU A 44 13.10 8.61 -57.09
CA LEU A 44 12.04 9.27 -56.32
C LEU A 44 10.92 8.29 -55.94
N SER A 45 10.48 7.46 -56.87
CA SER A 45 9.44 6.46 -56.62
C SER A 45 9.86 5.44 -55.56
N LEU A 46 11.11 4.97 -55.63
CA LEU A 46 11.68 4.03 -54.66
C LEU A 46 11.75 4.66 -53.25
N LEU A 47 12.17 5.92 -53.16
CA LEU A 47 12.28 6.64 -51.89
C LEU A 47 10.89 6.87 -51.25
N VAL A 48 9.90 7.24 -52.06
CA VAL A 48 8.51 7.41 -51.59
C VAL A 48 7.91 6.10 -51.11
N THR A 49 8.14 4.98 -51.81
CA THR A 49 7.64 3.66 -51.39
C THR A 49 8.21 3.24 -50.03
N VAL A 50 9.52 3.43 -49.80
CA VAL A 50 10.16 3.12 -48.50
C VAL A 50 9.58 4.00 -47.38
N LEU A 51 9.34 5.29 -47.65
CA LEU A 51 8.70 6.20 -46.69
C LEU A 51 7.29 5.76 -46.30
N ILE A 52 6.46 5.39 -47.28
CA ILE A 52 5.09 4.92 -47.03
C ILE A 52 5.12 3.61 -46.22
N GLY A 53 6.02 2.68 -46.56
CA GLY A 53 6.21 1.44 -45.80
C GLY A 53 6.57 1.69 -44.33
N TRP A 54 7.48 2.63 -44.07
CA TRP A 54 7.86 3.02 -42.71
C TRP A 54 6.71 3.68 -41.93
N ASN A 55 5.92 4.54 -42.57
CA ASN A 55 4.75 5.17 -41.94
C ASN A 55 3.68 4.14 -41.55
N ILE A 56 3.40 3.17 -42.44
CA ILE A 56 2.44 2.09 -42.15
C ILE A 56 2.93 1.22 -40.99
N TYR A 57 4.21 0.83 -41.00
CA TYR A 57 4.83 0.05 -39.92
C TYR A 57 4.72 0.77 -38.57
N THR A 58 5.09 2.05 -38.54
CA THR A 58 5.03 2.88 -37.32
C THR A 58 3.60 3.00 -36.79
N PHE A 59 2.61 3.18 -37.67
CA PHE A 59 1.21 3.27 -37.27
C PHE A 59 0.67 1.96 -36.65
N ILE A 60 1.04 0.81 -37.23
CA ILE A 60 0.65 -0.50 -36.70
C ILE A 60 1.33 -0.75 -35.35
N ASP A 61 2.63 -0.45 -35.22
CA ASP A 61 3.39 -0.65 -33.97
C ASP A 61 2.89 0.26 -32.84
N ILE A 62 2.56 1.52 -33.14
CA ILE A 62 1.95 2.44 -32.17
C ILE A 62 0.60 1.89 -31.71
N LYS A 63 -0.27 1.40 -32.62
CA LYS A 63 -1.56 0.82 -32.23
C LYS A 63 -1.40 -0.43 -31.37
N GLY A 64 -0.49 -1.34 -31.74
CA GLY A 64 -0.21 -2.54 -30.95
C GLY A 64 0.34 -2.21 -29.57
N THR A 65 1.20 -1.19 -29.48
CA THR A 65 1.76 -0.68 -28.23
C THR A 65 0.70 -0.02 -27.35
N SER A 66 -0.17 0.83 -27.91
CA SER A 66 -1.27 1.46 -27.19
C SER A 66 -2.24 0.42 -26.60
N GLN A 67 -2.62 -0.61 -27.35
CA GLN A 67 -3.48 -1.68 -26.85
C GLN A 67 -2.86 -2.46 -25.68
N LYS A 68 -1.54 -2.71 -25.73
CA LYS A 68 -0.83 -3.35 -24.61
C LYS A 68 -0.80 -2.44 -23.38
N ILE A 69 -0.59 -1.13 -23.58
CA ILE A 69 -0.62 -0.13 -22.51
C ILE A 69 -2.02 -0.05 -21.88
N ASP A 70 -3.09 -0.06 -22.67
CA ASP A 70 -4.46 0.01 -22.17
C ASP A 70 -4.84 -1.23 -21.36
N LYS A 71 -4.47 -2.43 -21.85
CA LYS A 71 -4.66 -3.68 -21.10
C LYS A 71 -3.88 -3.67 -19.78
N PHE A 72 -2.63 -3.22 -19.82
CA PHE A 72 -1.80 -3.09 -18.62
C PHE A 72 -2.41 -2.09 -17.63
N ARG A 73 -2.89 -0.93 -18.09
CA ARG A 73 -3.59 0.07 -17.26
C ARG A 73 -4.83 -0.53 -16.62
N ALA A 74 -5.68 -1.22 -17.37
CA ALA A 74 -6.89 -1.84 -16.84
C ALA A 74 -6.59 -2.93 -15.79
N GLU A 75 -5.58 -3.77 -16.02
CA GLU A 75 -5.16 -4.77 -15.03
C GLU A 75 -4.56 -4.11 -13.78
N PHE A 76 -3.75 -3.07 -13.96
CA PHE A 76 -3.13 -2.33 -12.87
C PHE A 76 -4.16 -1.58 -12.03
N GLU A 77 -5.12 -0.90 -12.66
CA GLU A 77 -6.26 -0.27 -11.99
C GLU A 77 -7.13 -1.30 -11.26
N GLY A 78 -7.35 -2.47 -11.86
CA GLY A 78 -8.05 -3.59 -11.21
C GLY A 78 -7.33 -4.07 -9.95
N LYS A 79 -6.01 -4.25 -10.02
CA LYS A 79 -5.17 -4.65 -8.87
C LYS A 79 -5.16 -3.58 -7.77
N ILE A 80 -4.99 -2.30 -8.13
CA ILE A 80 -5.04 -1.17 -7.18
C ILE A 80 -6.40 -1.09 -6.51
N LYS A 81 -7.49 -1.22 -7.27
CA LYS A 81 -8.84 -1.15 -6.71
C LYS A 81 -9.10 -2.32 -5.75
N LYS A 82 -8.64 -3.52 -6.10
CA LYS A 82 -8.74 -4.68 -5.20
C LYS A 82 -7.91 -4.49 -3.93
N SER A 83 -6.64 -4.11 -4.04
CA SER A 83 -5.77 -3.91 -2.87
C SER A 83 -6.26 -2.77 -1.96
N SER A 84 -6.80 -1.69 -2.55
CA SER A 84 -7.37 -0.58 -1.78
C SER A 84 -8.67 -0.95 -1.08
N LEU A 85 -9.51 -1.79 -1.69
CA LEU A 85 -10.70 -2.34 -1.03
C LEU A 85 -10.33 -3.28 0.11
N GLU A 86 -9.34 -4.16 -0.09
CA GLU A 86 -8.81 -5.05 0.96
C GLU A 86 -8.27 -4.22 2.13
N THR A 87 -7.43 -3.21 1.85
CA THR A 87 -6.90 -2.30 2.89
C THR A 87 -8.02 -1.56 3.64
N GLN A 88 -9.02 -1.04 2.92
CA GLN A 88 -10.16 -0.37 3.57
C GLN A 88 -10.97 -1.32 4.44
N PHE A 89 -11.13 -2.57 4.01
CA PHE A 89 -11.84 -3.58 4.79
C PHE A 89 -11.09 -3.93 6.07
N ASP A 90 -9.78 -4.15 5.97
CA ASP A 90 -8.92 -4.45 7.13
C ASP A 90 -8.92 -3.29 8.13
N VAL A 91 -8.77 -2.04 7.66
CA VAL A 91 -8.85 -0.86 8.53
C VAL A 91 -10.22 -0.73 9.20
N LYS A 92 -11.32 -0.97 8.48
CA LYS A 92 -12.68 -0.93 9.06
C LYS A 92 -12.88 -2.02 10.11
N LYS A 93 -12.36 -3.22 9.87
CA LYS A 93 -12.42 -4.34 10.82
C LYS A 93 -11.63 -4.03 12.09
N GLU A 94 -10.41 -3.50 11.95
CA GLU A 94 -9.61 -3.07 13.10
C GLU A 94 -10.29 -1.93 13.88
N MET A 95 -10.84 -0.93 13.18
CA MET A 95 -11.61 0.14 13.83
C MET A 95 -12.82 -0.39 14.60
N MET A 96 -13.54 -1.38 14.05
CA MET A 96 -14.66 -2.01 14.73
C MET A 96 -14.26 -2.70 16.04
N ARG A 97 -13.03 -3.25 16.12
CA ARG A 97 -12.47 -3.84 17.34
C ARG A 97 -11.98 -2.78 18.33
N VAL A 98 -11.44 -1.66 17.84
CA VAL A 98 -10.91 -0.56 18.66
C VAL A 98 -12.01 0.30 19.29
N VAL A 99 -13.14 0.54 18.60
CA VAL A 99 -14.24 1.36 19.13
C VAL A 99 -14.71 0.93 20.53
N PRO A 100 -15.05 -0.35 20.80
CA PRO A 100 -15.49 -0.75 22.14
C PRO A 100 -14.38 -0.60 23.20
N ILE A 101 -13.10 -0.78 22.83
CA ILE A 101 -11.95 -0.50 23.69
C ILE A 101 -11.91 0.99 24.10
N LEU A 102 -12.10 1.90 23.15
CA LEU A 102 -12.13 3.34 23.45
C LEU A 102 -13.33 3.73 24.32
N ILE A 103 -14.50 3.14 24.07
CA ILE A 103 -15.69 3.37 24.89
C ILE A 103 -15.46 2.88 26.32
N ALA A 104 -14.93 1.67 26.49
CA ALA A 104 -14.58 1.13 27.80
C ALA A 104 -13.57 2.06 28.51
N ARG A 105 -12.52 2.50 27.80
CA ARG A 105 -11.50 3.42 28.33
C ARG A 105 -12.08 4.78 28.78
N GLN A 106 -13.05 5.33 28.08
CA GLN A 106 -13.56 6.69 28.33
C GLN A 106 -14.71 6.72 29.36
N HIS A 107 -15.57 5.70 29.34
CA HIS A 107 -16.84 5.72 30.07
C HIS A 107 -17.01 4.57 31.07
N GLY A 108 -16.15 3.55 31.04
CA GLY A 108 -16.21 2.44 32.00
C GLY A 108 -15.64 2.84 33.36
N ASP A 109 -16.11 2.18 34.41
CA ASP A 109 -15.39 2.18 35.68
C ASP A 109 -14.07 1.41 35.51
N LEU A 110 -13.11 1.65 36.41
CA LEU A 110 -11.77 1.09 36.28
C LEU A 110 -11.78 -0.45 36.23
N ILE A 111 -12.66 -1.09 37.01
CA ILE A 111 -12.76 -2.56 37.10
C ILE A 111 -13.29 -3.15 35.80
N SER A 112 -14.46 -2.71 35.33
CA SER A 112 -15.05 -3.27 34.09
C SER A 112 -14.18 -2.95 32.87
N SER A 113 -13.53 -1.78 32.86
CA SER A 113 -12.61 -1.41 31.80
C SER A 113 -11.40 -2.33 31.76
N LEU A 114 -10.77 -2.60 32.91
CA LEU A 114 -9.60 -3.47 32.98
C LEU A 114 -9.96 -4.92 32.62
N GLN A 115 -11.10 -5.42 33.11
CA GLN A 115 -11.65 -6.74 32.72
C GLN A 115 -11.86 -6.82 31.20
N PHE A 116 -12.51 -5.81 30.62
CA PHE A 116 -12.73 -5.74 29.19
C PHE A 116 -11.41 -5.74 28.41
N MET A 117 -10.37 -5.06 28.90
CA MET A 117 -9.07 -5.05 28.22
C MET A 117 -8.36 -6.39 28.25
N PHE A 118 -8.37 -7.12 29.37
CA PHE A 118 -7.78 -8.47 29.42
C PHE A 118 -8.49 -9.40 28.44
N LYS A 119 -9.82 -9.36 28.40
CA LYS A 119 -10.61 -10.10 27.42
C LYS A 119 -10.29 -9.68 25.98
N ALA A 120 -10.26 -8.38 25.71
CA ALA A 120 -9.95 -7.86 24.37
C ALA A 120 -8.52 -8.21 23.94
N PHE A 121 -7.57 -8.25 24.86
CA PHE A 121 -6.21 -8.68 24.60
C PHE A 121 -6.14 -10.15 24.21
N HIS A 122 -6.84 -11.02 24.96
CA HIS A 122 -6.91 -12.45 24.69
C HIS A 122 -7.65 -12.79 23.38
N GLU A 123 -8.77 -12.13 23.10
CA GLU A 123 -9.58 -12.39 21.90
C GLU A 123 -8.87 -11.95 20.60
N ASN A 124 -8.00 -10.95 20.67
CA ASN A 124 -7.28 -10.43 19.51
C ASN A 124 -5.91 -11.12 19.35
N LYS A 125 -5.88 -12.20 18.54
CA LYS A 125 -4.66 -12.98 18.24
C LYS A 125 -3.69 -12.32 17.26
N ASP A 126 -4.00 -11.13 16.75
CA ASP A 126 -3.13 -10.41 15.83
C ASP A 126 -2.13 -9.58 16.63
N ASP A 127 -0.88 -10.03 16.70
CA ASP A 127 0.20 -9.39 17.47
C ASP A 127 0.50 -7.95 17.00
N GLY A 128 0.18 -7.63 15.75
CA GLY A 128 0.30 -6.28 15.17
C GLY A 128 -0.98 -5.45 15.19
N GLY A 129 -2.10 -6.02 15.65
CA GLY A 129 -3.41 -5.38 15.62
C GLY A 129 -3.52 -4.21 16.61
N PHE A 130 -4.13 -3.11 16.17
CA PHE A 130 -4.31 -1.91 16.99
C PHE A 130 -5.13 -2.20 18.24
N ALA A 131 -6.13 -3.08 18.13
CA ALA A 131 -6.97 -3.47 19.26
C ALA A 131 -6.14 -4.15 20.38
N LYS A 132 -5.31 -5.14 20.03
CA LYS A 132 -4.45 -5.85 20.99
C LYS A 132 -3.45 -4.88 21.64
N MET A 133 -2.82 -4.02 20.82
CA MET A 133 -1.88 -3.01 21.30
C MET A 133 -2.51 -2.02 22.28
N LEU A 134 -3.73 -1.52 21.99
CA LEU A 134 -4.43 -0.58 22.87
C LEU A 134 -4.88 -1.22 24.17
N ALA A 135 -5.40 -2.45 24.11
CA ALA A 135 -5.76 -3.21 25.31
C ALA A 135 -4.53 -3.43 26.21
N ARG A 136 -3.42 -3.84 25.61
CA ARG A 136 -2.13 -4.03 26.30
C ARG A 136 -1.64 -2.77 26.98
N GLU A 137 -1.59 -1.66 26.25
CA GLU A 137 -1.11 -0.40 26.79
C GLU A 137 -2.01 0.08 27.94
N TYR A 138 -3.33 -0.11 27.83
CA TYR A 138 -4.25 0.24 28.91
C TYR A 138 -4.02 -0.61 30.17
N ILE A 139 -3.84 -1.93 30.03
CA ILE A 139 -3.56 -2.82 31.18
C ILE A 139 -2.27 -2.40 31.89
N LEU A 140 -1.18 -2.21 31.12
CA LEU A 140 0.11 -1.79 31.64
C LEU A 140 0.02 -0.45 32.37
N GLN A 141 -0.59 0.56 31.74
CA GLN A 141 -0.73 1.90 32.33
C GLN A 141 -1.58 1.87 33.61
N THR A 142 -2.71 1.17 33.58
CA THR A 142 -3.64 1.12 34.72
C THR A 142 -3.00 0.42 35.91
N ILE A 143 -2.40 -0.76 35.71
CA ILE A 143 -1.78 -1.50 36.82
C ILE A 143 -0.55 -0.76 37.33
N MET A 144 0.29 -0.16 36.47
CA MET A 144 1.42 0.64 36.93
C MET A 144 1.00 1.88 37.71
N ALA A 145 -0.07 2.55 37.31
CA ALA A 145 -0.62 3.68 38.07
C ALA A 145 -1.07 3.25 39.47
N LEU A 146 -1.59 2.04 39.61
CA LEU A 146 -1.96 1.46 40.91
C LEU A 146 -0.74 1.05 41.73
N ILE A 147 0.29 0.47 41.12
CA ILE A 147 1.55 0.09 41.79
C ILE A 147 2.28 1.32 42.34
N ASN A 148 2.34 2.38 41.53
CA ASN A 148 3.00 3.63 41.91
C ASN A 148 2.18 4.46 42.92
N ASN A 149 0.97 4.04 43.26
CA ASN A 149 0.16 4.69 44.26
C ASN A 149 0.63 4.31 45.67
N GLU A 150 0.68 5.27 46.59
CA GLU A 150 1.08 5.05 47.99
C GLU A 150 0.12 4.12 48.74
N ASN A 151 -1.13 3.97 48.27
CA ASN A 151 -2.14 3.15 48.91
C ASN A 151 -2.13 1.69 48.43
N LYS A 152 -1.35 0.85 49.12
CA LYS A 152 -1.26 -0.60 48.86
C LYS A 152 -2.60 -1.34 48.92
N ASN A 153 -3.61 -0.81 49.62
CA ASN A 153 -4.93 -1.44 49.70
C ASN A 153 -5.68 -1.41 48.36
N LEU A 154 -5.33 -0.51 47.44
CA LEU A 154 -6.01 -0.41 46.14
C LEU A 154 -5.78 -1.65 45.28
N ILE A 155 -4.58 -2.24 45.34
CA ILE A 155 -4.25 -3.46 44.59
C ILE A 155 -5.02 -4.66 45.18
N SER A 156 -5.08 -4.78 46.51
CA SER A 156 -5.82 -5.87 47.13
C SER A 156 -7.33 -5.76 46.89
N HIS A 157 -7.89 -4.55 46.90
CA HIS A 157 -9.27 -4.32 46.50
C HIS A 157 -9.50 -4.65 45.02
N LEU A 158 -8.63 -4.20 44.11
CA LEU A 158 -8.68 -4.55 42.69
C LEU A 158 -8.72 -6.07 42.49
N ILE A 159 -7.79 -6.80 43.12
CA ILE A 159 -7.69 -8.25 42.99
C ILE A 159 -8.98 -8.92 43.48
N ASN A 160 -9.53 -8.45 44.60
CA ASN A 160 -10.75 -8.99 45.16
C ASN A 160 -11.98 -8.69 44.29
N ASP A 161 -12.08 -7.48 43.73
CA ASP A 161 -13.20 -7.08 42.87
C ASP A 161 -13.14 -7.75 41.49
N MET A 162 -11.93 -8.08 41.02
CA MET A 162 -11.73 -8.84 39.79
C MET A 162 -11.77 -10.37 39.99
N LYS A 163 -11.98 -10.84 41.21
CA LYS A 163 -12.11 -12.27 41.49
C LYS A 163 -13.38 -12.84 40.87
N GLY A 164 -13.25 -13.93 40.11
CA GLY A 164 -14.36 -14.64 39.46
C GLY A 164 -14.93 -13.95 38.21
N THR A 165 -14.38 -12.81 37.81
CA THR A 165 -14.83 -12.05 36.62
C THR A 165 -13.87 -12.20 35.44
N LEU A 166 -12.57 -12.35 35.71
CA LEU A 166 -11.54 -12.66 34.71
C LEU A 166 -11.35 -14.17 34.58
N LYS A 167 -11.12 -14.63 33.35
CA LYS A 167 -10.70 -16.02 33.13
C LYS A 167 -9.20 -16.16 33.35
N VAL A 168 -8.80 -17.33 33.85
CA VAL A 168 -7.38 -17.69 34.03
C VAL A 168 -6.60 -17.53 32.72
N GLU A 169 -7.16 -18.02 31.61
CA GLU A 169 -6.58 -17.95 30.26
C GLU A 169 -6.29 -16.49 29.81
N GLU A 170 -7.16 -15.54 30.15
CA GLU A 170 -7.00 -14.13 29.77
C GLU A 170 -5.82 -13.47 30.50
N ILE A 171 -5.56 -13.89 31.74
CA ILE A 171 -4.44 -13.41 32.55
C ILE A 171 -3.15 -14.11 32.13
N GLU A 172 -3.20 -15.42 31.86
CA GLU A 172 -2.03 -16.21 31.44
C GLU A 172 -1.48 -15.75 30.10
N ASP A 173 -2.34 -15.49 29.11
CA ASP A 173 -1.91 -14.98 27.81
C ASP A 173 -1.18 -13.64 27.93
N PHE A 174 -1.72 -12.74 28.77
CA PHE A 174 -1.08 -11.45 29.02
C PHE A 174 0.23 -11.60 29.80
N LEU A 175 0.27 -12.46 30.81
CA LEU A 175 1.47 -12.73 31.59
C LEU A 175 2.57 -13.33 30.69
N HIS A 176 2.23 -14.25 29.80
CA HIS A 176 3.17 -14.83 28.85
C HIS A 176 3.77 -13.76 27.93
N GLU A 177 2.95 -12.85 27.40
CA GLU A 177 3.46 -11.71 26.62
C GLU A 177 4.35 -10.79 27.47
N PHE A 178 3.95 -10.47 28.70
CA PHE A 178 4.76 -9.63 29.60
C PHE A 178 6.10 -10.26 29.96
N LEU A 179 6.15 -11.57 30.17
CA LEU A 179 7.40 -12.29 30.48
C LEU A 179 8.40 -12.25 29.32
N SER A 180 7.91 -12.10 28.08
CA SER A 180 8.73 -11.93 26.88
C SER A 180 9.44 -10.58 26.80
N TYR A 181 9.06 -9.61 27.63
CA TYR A 181 9.68 -8.28 27.64
C TYR A 181 11.13 -8.33 28.12
N SER A 182 11.91 -7.33 27.73
CA SER A 182 13.30 -7.22 28.15
C SER A 182 13.41 -7.08 29.67
N GLU A 183 14.50 -7.60 30.25
CA GLU A 183 14.74 -7.49 31.70
C GLU A 183 14.79 -6.04 32.16
N GLU A 184 15.30 -5.14 31.32
CA GLU A 184 15.35 -3.71 31.57
C GLU A 184 13.94 -3.11 31.66
N GLU A 185 13.04 -3.42 30.72
CA GLU A 185 11.64 -2.96 30.77
C GLU A 185 10.90 -3.50 32.00
N LYS A 186 11.07 -4.78 32.33
CA LYS A 186 10.40 -5.39 33.48
C LYS A 186 10.86 -4.79 34.81
N HIS A 187 12.16 -4.51 34.96
CA HIS A 187 12.71 -4.05 36.24
C HIS A 187 12.74 -2.53 36.39
N GLN A 188 12.87 -1.76 35.31
CA GLN A 188 12.91 -0.29 35.38
C GLN A 188 11.54 0.34 35.14
N ARG A 189 10.80 -0.13 34.12
CA ARG A 189 9.56 0.51 33.67
C ARG A 189 8.31 -0.12 34.26
N TYR A 190 8.31 -1.44 34.43
CA TYR A 190 7.14 -2.21 34.89
C TYR A 190 7.40 -2.95 36.21
N ALA A 191 8.21 -2.34 37.10
CA ALA A 191 8.56 -2.94 38.38
C ALA A 191 7.31 -3.26 39.20
N GLY A 192 7.21 -4.49 39.72
CA GLY A 192 6.07 -4.95 40.51
C GLY A 192 4.87 -5.49 39.69
N MET A 193 4.84 -5.26 38.36
CA MET A 193 3.76 -5.74 37.49
C MET A 193 3.60 -7.26 37.53
N GLN A 194 4.71 -8.00 37.46
CA GLN A 194 4.70 -9.46 37.51
C GLN A 194 4.04 -9.99 38.78
N ASN A 195 4.29 -9.36 39.92
CA ASN A 195 3.72 -9.78 41.20
C ASN A 195 2.20 -9.59 41.21
N VAL A 196 1.71 -8.44 40.72
CA VAL A 196 0.27 -8.18 40.61
C VAL A 196 -0.41 -9.18 39.67
N LEU A 197 0.19 -9.46 38.50
CA LEU A 197 -0.36 -10.44 37.56
C LEU A 197 -0.41 -11.85 38.17
N LEU A 198 0.62 -12.26 38.92
CA LEU A 198 0.64 -13.55 39.61
C LEU A 198 -0.38 -13.60 40.76
N GLU A 199 -0.59 -12.52 41.48
CA GLU A 199 -1.63 -12.44 42.52
C GLU A 199 -3.04 -12.49 41.92
N LEU A 200 -3.25 -11.80 40.80
CA LEU A 200 -4.50 -11.89 40.04
C LEU A 200 -4.77 -13.31 39.57
N LEU A 201 -3.76 -13.99 39.02
CA LEU A 201 -3.87 -15.38 38.59
C LEU A 201 -4.23 -16.31 39.76
N LYS A 202 -3.53 -16.17 40.90
CA LYS A 202 -3.81 -16.94 42.13
C LYS A 202 -5.20 -16.69 42.68
N ALA A 203 -5.73 -15.47 42.55
CA ALA A 203 -7.06 -15.12 43.03
C ALA A 203 -8.19 -15.78 42.22
N GLN A 204 -7.92 -16.19 40.97
CA GLN A 204 -8.87 -16.92 40.13
C GLN A 204 -8.84 -18.45 40.33
N SER A 205 -7.79 -18.98 40.98
CA SER A 205 -7.66 -20.39 41.36
C SER A 205 -8.37 -20.72 42.67
#